data_AF-A0A2R4FLR9-F1
#
_entry.id   AF-A0A2R4FLR9-F1
#
_cell.length_a   1.000
_cell.length_b   1.000
_cell.length_c   1.000
_cell.angle_alpha   90.00
_cell.angle_beta   90.00
_cell.angle_gamma   90.00
#
_symmetry.space_group_name_H-M   'P 1'
#
loop_
_entity.id
_entity.type
_entity.pdbx_description
1 polymer ?
#
loop_
_entity_poly.entity_id
_entity_poly.type
_entity_poly.pdbx_seq_one_letter_code
_entity_poly.pdbx_strand_id
1 'polypeptide(L)' 'METNMTERLLDALKRASEAHGEHEKQLGRADPDWPQWYAEHMTRTLTANGYELTRATLS' A
#
# COMPACT_ATOMS: atom_id res chain seq x y z
N MET A 1 -12.28 8.94 17.44
CA MET A 1 -10.96 9.56 17.23
C MET A 1 -10.70 9.52 15.75
N GLU A 2 -10.41 10.67 15.14
CA GLU A 2 -10.08 10.74 13.72
C GLU A 2 -8.78 9.93 13.51
N THR A 3 -8.85 8.89 12.68
CA THR A 3 -7.71 8.03 12.38
C THR A 3 -6.65 8.87 11.66
N ASN A 4 -5.44 8.99 12.22
CA ASN A 4 -4.42 9.83 11.63
C ASN A 4 -3.80 9.14 10.38
N MET A 5 -3.05 9.90 9.57
CA MET A 5 -2.47 9.38 8.33
C MET A 5 -1.55 8.17 8.57
N THR A 6 -0.83 8.13 9.70
CA THR A 6 0.03 6.99 10.05
C THR A 6 -0.78 5.70 10.20
N GLU A 7 -1.93 5.76 10.86
CA GLU A 7 -2.81 4.60 11.03
C GLU A 7 -3.41 4.12 9.70
N ARG A 8 -3.74 5.05 8.79
CA ARG A 8 -4.21 4.71 7.43
C ARG A 8 -3.12 4.06 6.59
N LEU A 9 -1.90 4.58 6.64
CA LEU A 9 -0.76 3.97 5.96
C LEU A 9 -0.44 2.59 6.51
N LEU A 10 -0.53 2.41 7.83
CA LEU A 10 -0.30 1.11 8.46
C LEU A 10 -1.32 0.06 8.00
N ASP A 11 -2.61 0.42 7.91
CA ASP A 11 -3.64 -0.49 7.38
C ASP A 11 -3.36 -0.86 5.92
N ALA A 12 -3.01 0.12 5.07
CA ALA A 12 -2.66 -0.12 3.68
C ALA A 12 -1.42 -1.03 3.53
N LEU A 13 -0.40 -0.85 4.38
CA LEU A 13 0.81 -1.68 4.40
C LEU A 13 0.51 -3.13 4.82
N LYS A 14 -0.34 -3.32 5.84
CA LYS A 14 -0.73 -4.68 6.28
C LYS A 14 -1.47 -5.43 5.18
N ARG A 15 -2.42 -4.77 4.53
CA ARG A 15 -3.16 -5.35 3.40
C ARG A 15 -2.24 -5.69 2.22
N ALA A 16 -1.30 -4.80 1.90
CA ALA A 16 -0.30 -5.07 0.87
C ALA A 16 0.57 -6.28 1.23
N SER A 17 1.01 -6.40 2.48
CA SER A 17 1.83 -7.53 2.93
C SER A 17 1.10 -8.88 2.84
N GLU A 18 -0.16 -8.92 3.29
CA GLU A 18 -0.99 -10.13 3.17
C GLU A 18 -1.17 -10.57 1.72
N ALA A 19 -1.52 -9.62 0.84
CA ALA A 19 -1.76 -9.92 -0.56
C ALA A 19 -0.46 -10.22 -1.35
N HIS A 20 0.67 -9.59 -1.00
CA HIS A 20 1.98 -9.91 -1.59
C HIS A 20 2.46 -11.29 -1.17
N GLY A 21 2.23 -11.69 0.09
CA GLY A 21 2.52 -13.05 0.55
C GLY A 21 1.78 -14.14 -0.25
N GLU A 22 0.53 -13.88 -0.65
CA GLU A 22 -0.19 -14.77 -1.57
C GLU A 22 0.37 -14.73 -3.00
N HIS A 23 0.82 -13.56 -3.47
CA HIS A 23 1.47 -13.42 -4.76
C HIS A 23 2.78 -14.22 -4.84
N GLU A 24 3.64 -14.15 -3.81
CA GLU A 24 4.89 -14.91 -3.76
C GLU A 24 4.66 -16.41 -3.70
N LYS A 25 3.60 -16.86 -3.00
CA LYS A 25 3.19 -18.28 -3.03
C LYS A 25 2.83 -18.74 -4.44
N GLN A 26 2.13 -17.91 -5.21
CA GLN A 26 1.79 -18.20 -6.60
C GLN A 26 3.02 -18.16 -7.52
N LEU A 27 3.95 -17.23 -7.25
CA LEU A 27 5.20 -17.08 -7.99
C LEU A 27 6.20 -18.21 -7.69
N GLY A 28 6.10 -18.84 -6.52
CA GLY A 28 6.98 -19.91 -6.05
C GLY A 28 8.37 -19.43 -5.64
N ARG A 29 8.58 -18.11 -5.54
CA ARG A 29 9.84 -17.47 -5.15
C ARG A 29 9.55 -16.06 -4.63
N ALA A 30 10.55 -15.49 -3.97
CA ALA A 30 10.52 -14.08 -3.61
C ALA A 30 10.38 -13.22 -4.88
N ASP A 31 9.53 -12.21 -4.78
CA ASP A 31 9.27 -11.28 -5.87
C ASP A 31 10.39 -10.22 -5.93
N PRO A 32 11.19 -10.16 -7.01
CA PRO A 32 12.24 -9.14 -7.15
C PRO A 32 11.66 -7.72 -7.25
N ASP A 33 10.42 -7.59 -7.71
CA ASP A 33 9.75 -6.31 -7.96
C ASP A 33 8.80 -5.92 -6.82
N TRP A 34 9.00 -6.51 -5.62
CA TRP A 34 8.21 -6.23 -4.42
C TRP A 34 8.01 -4.73 -4.12
N PRO A 35 8.97 -3.80 -4.34
CA PRO A 35 8.74 -2.39 -4.02
C PRO A 35 7.68 -1.76 -4.93
N GLN A 36 7.69 -2.12 -6.22
CA GLN A 36 6.70 -1.63 -7.18
C GLN A 36 5.32 -2.18 -6.82
N TRP A 37 5.24 -3.48 -6.51
CA TRP A 37 4.00 -4.12 -6.12
C TRP A 37 3.35 -3.45 -4.90
N TYR A 38 4.14 -3.17 -3.87
CA TYR A 38 3.67 -2.45 -2.68
C TYR A 38 3.19 -1.04 -3.00
N ALA A 39 3.93 -0.27 -3.81
CA ALA A 39 3.55 1.08 -4.18
C ALA A 39 2.21 1.12 -4.92
N GLU A 40 2.00 0.20 -5.87
CA GLU A 40 0.74 0.07 -6.60
C GLU A 40 -0.41 -0.34 -5.67
N HIS A 41 -0.18 -1.33 -4.80
CA HIS A 41 -1.22 -1.81 -3.87
C HIS A 41 -1.61 -0.74 -2.84
N MET A 42 -0.64 -0.03 -2.27
CA MET A 42 -0.89 1.06 -1.33
C MET A 42 -1.65 2.19 -2.00
N THR A 43 -1.27 2.58 -3.22
CA THR A 43 -1.97 3.62 -3.99
C THR A 43 -3.43 3.24 -4.21
N ARG A 44 -3.68 2.01 -4.70
CA ARG A 44 -5.04 1.49 -4.90
C ARG A 44 -5.85 1.46 -3.61
N THR A 45 -5.23 1.01 -2.51
CA THR A 45 -5.89 0.92 -1.20
C THR A 45 -6.27 2.30 -0.68
N LEU A 46 -5.35 3.26 -0.70
CA LEU A 46 -5.61 4.63 -0.26
C LEU A 46 -6.71 5.29 -1.10
N THR A 47 -6.61 5.18 -2.43
CA THR A 47 -7.62 5.72 -3.36
C THR A 47 -8.99 5.10 -3.12
N ALA A 48 -9.08 3.78 -2.91
CA ALA A 48 -10.34 3.11 -2.59
C ALA A 48 -10.95 3.57 -1.26
N ASN A 49 -10.12 4.05 -0.33
CA ASN A 49 -10.55 4.62 0.95
C ASN A 49 -10.75 6.14 0.90
N GLY A 50 -10.74 6.75 -0.29
CA GLY A 50 -10.97 8.19 -0.48
C GLY A 50 -9.77 9.08 -0.18
N TYR A 51 -8.56 8.51 -0.08
CA TYR A 51 -7.32 9.24 0.12
C TYR A 51 -6.56 9.39 -1.20
N GLU A 52 -6.04 10.58 -1.47
CA GLU A 52 -5.19 10.86 -2.62
C GLU A 52 -3.81 11.31 -2.15
N LEU A 53 -2.76 10.70 -2.69
CA LEU A 53 -1.38 11.14 -2.46
C LEU A 53 -1.08 12.33 -3.37
N THR A 54 -1.37 13.53 -2.89
CA THR A 54 -1.11 14.77 -3.62
C THR A 54 0.23 15.37 -3.20
N ARG A 55 1.00 15.91 -4.16
CA ARG A 55 2.15 16.76 -3.85
C ARG A 55 1.64 18.00 -3.11
N ALA A 56 2.00 18.13 -1.83
CA ALA A 56 1.78 19.39 -1.13
C ALA A 56 2.62 20.49 -1.78
N THR A 57 1.97 21.45 -2.43
CA THR A 57 2.61 22.71 -2.81
C THR A 57 2.61 23.62 -1.59
N LEU A 58 3.72 23.66 -0.87
CA LEU A 58 3.96 24.68 0.14
C LEU A 58 4.29 25.98 -0.60
N SER A 59 3.52 27.05 -0.33
CA SER A 59 3.82 28.43 -0.75
C SER A 59 4.44 29.21 0.40
#